data_AF-A0A814SZS3-F1
#
_entry.id   AF-A0A814SZS3-F1
#
_cell.length_a   1.000
_cell.length_b   1.000
_cell.length_c   1.000
_cell.angle_alpha   90.00
_cell.angle_beta   90.00
_cell.angle_gamma   90.00
#
_symmetry.space_group_name_H-M   'P 1'
#
loop_
_entity.id
_entity.type
_entity.pdbx_description
1 polymer ?
#
loop_
_entity_poly.entity_id
_entity_poly.type
_entity_poly.pdbx_seq_one_letter_code
_entity_poly.pdbx_strand_id
1 'polypeptide(L)'
;MSASTNKSINPKEDLKKEFLMFDTNKDGFIDKNELKIVLQKILPKFQLPDEEIQRMISNVDRNNDGKIDYNEFMESIYPQLPPS
;
A
#
# COMPACT_ATOMS: atom_id res chain seq x y z
N MET A 1 -20.83 -17.24 21.34
CA MET A 1 -20.63 -17.01 19.89
C MET A 1 -21.31 -15.71 19.49
N SER A 2 -20.81 -15.07 18.42
CA SER A 2 -21.36 -13.90 17.70
C SER A 2 -20.71 -12.54 18.04
N ALA A 3 -19.43 -12.40 17.71
CA ALA A 3 -18.86 -11.08 17.39
C ALA A 3 -19.14 -10.79 15.90
N SER A 4 -20.35 -10.35 15.61
CA SER A 4 -20.72 -9.82 14.29
C SER A 4 -20.29 -8.37 14.18
N THR A 5 -19.00 -8.11 13.97
CA THR A 5 -18.53 -6.79 13.53
C THR A 5 -18.70 -6.68 12.02
N ASN A 6 -19.89 -6.30 11.58
CA ASN A 6 -20.09 -5.58 10.32
C ASN A 6 -19.32 -4.25 10.44
N LYS A 7 -18.01 -4.25 10.17
CA LYS A 7 -17.30 -3.01 9.89
C LYS A 7 -17.79 -2.61 8.50
N SER A 8 -18.63 -1.57 8.41
CA SER A 8 -18.89 -0.87 7.16
C SER A 8 -17.54 -0.41 6.61
N ILE A 9 -16.90 -1.24 5.80
CA ILE A 9 -15.61 -0.92 5.18
C ILE A 9 -15.97 0.23 4.24
N ASN A 10 -15.62 1.45 4.60
CA ASN A 10 -15.67 2.55 3.65
C ASN A 10 -14.32 2.46 2.93
N PRO A 11 -14.22 1.77 1.77
CA PRO A 11 -12.95 1.35 1.21
C PRO A 11 -11.99 2.52 1.05
N LYS A 12 -12.50 3.70 0.72
CA LYS A 12 -11.73 4.95 0.60
C LYS A 12 -11.07 5.42 1.91
N GLU A 13 -11.72 5.22 3.06
CA GLU A 13 -11.18 5.66 4.36
C GLU A 13 -10.17 4.66 4.94
N ASP A 14 -10.40 3.36 4.78
CA ASP A 14 -9.41 2.35 5.18
C ASP A 14 -8.16 2.44 4.27
N LEU A 15 -8.34 2.63 2.96
CA LEU A 15 -7.26 2.92 2.00
C LEU A 15 -6.38 4.10 2.38
N LYS A 16 -7.02 5.22 2.75
CA LYS A 16 -6.29 6.42 3.13
C LYS A 16 -5.49 6.19 4.41
N LYS A 17 -6.01 5.40 5.34
CA LYS A 17 -5.29 5.02 6.57
C LYS A 17 -4.12 4.08 6.28
N GLU A 18 -4.31 3.12 5.38
CA GLU A 18 -3.24 2.24 4.92
C GLU A 18 -2.16 3.06 4.23
N PHE A 19 -2.51 3.91 3.26
CA PHE A 19 -1.57 4.80 2.59
C PHE A 19 -0.77 5.65 3.59
N LEU A 20 -1.44 6.29 4.56
CA LEU A 20 -0.78 7.07 5.62
C LEU A 20 0.05 6.22 6.60
N MET A 21 -0.13 4.91 6.63
CA MET A 21 0.72 3.99 7.39
C MET A 21 2.02 3.72 6.64
N PHE A 22 1.99 3.72 5.30
CA PHE A 22 3.15 3.62 4.42
C PHE A 22 3.91 4.95 4.31
N ASP A 23 3.22 6.03 3.96
CA ASP A 23 3.74 7.40 3.84
C ASP A 23 4.10 7.97 5.22
N THR A 24 5.34 7.70 5.64
CA THR A 24 5.79 7.95 7.01
C THR A 24 6.24 9.40 7.16
N ASN A 25 6.77 9.98 6.08
CA ASN A 25 7.22 11.37 6.01
C ASN A 25 6.06 12.35 5.69
N LYS A 26 4.89 11.83 5.26
CA LYS A 26 3.71 12.58 4.84
C LYS A 26 3.94 13.46 3.61
N ASP A 27 4.80 13.03 2.69
CA ASP A 27 5.06 13.72 1.41
C ASP A 27 3.98 13.44 0.37
N GLY A 28 3.05 12.51 0.66
CA GLY A 28 1.97 12.13 -0.24
C GLY A 28 2.38 11.07 -1.26
N PHE A 29 3.55 10.48 -1.08
CA PHE A 29 4.12 9.44 -1.91
C PHE A 29 4.65 8.32 -1.00
N ILE A 30 4.73 7.10 -1.53
CA ILE A 30 5.39 5.99 -0.85
C ILE A 30 6.67 5.69 -1.61
N ASP A 31 7.81 5.98 -0.98
CA ASP A 31 9.10 5.62 -1.55
C ASP A 31 9.56 4.20 -1.14
N LYS A 32 10.63 3.72 -1.78
CA LYS A 32 11.21 2.41 -1.53
C LYS A 32 11.54 2.14 -0.07
N ASN A 33 12.06 3.14 0.64
CA ASN A 33 12.45 2.98 2.04
C ASN A 33 11.22 2.86 2.92
N GLU A 34 10.20 3.68 2.65
CA GLU A 34 8.93 3.65 3.37
C GLU A 34 8.20 2.32 3.19
N LEU A 35 8.08 1.85 1.95
CA LEU A 35 7.53 0.53 1.65
C LEU A 35 8.31 -0.58 2.37
N LYS A 36 9.64 -0.52 2.35
CA LYS A 36 10.51 -1.48 3.05
C LYS A 36 10.28 -1.50 4.55
N ILE A 37 10.21 -0.33 5.19
CA ILE A 37 9.98 -0.19 6.63
C ILE A 37 8.63 -0.80 7.01
N VAL A 38 7.58 -0.51 6.24
CA VAL A 38 6.27 -1.05 6.53
C VAL A 38 6.19 -2.54 6.27
N LEU A 39 6.76 -3.04 5.17
CA LEU A 39 6.85 -4.48 4.91
C LEU A 39 7.59 -5.22 6.03
N GLN A 40 8.66 -4.65 6.58
CA GLN A 40 9.34 -5.23 7.75
C GLN A 40 8.48 -5.21 9.02
N LYS A 41 7.62 -4.20 9.20
CA LYS A 41 6.68 -4.14 10.34
C LYS A 41 5.54 -5.15 10.20
N ILE A 42 5.01 -5.35 9.00
CA ILE A 42 3.88 -6.26 8.74
C ILE A 42 4.37 -7.71 8.66
N LEU A 43 5.49 -7.94 7.97
CA LEU A 43 6.08 -9.25 7.73
C LEU A 43 7.51 -9.32 8.30
N PRO A 44 7.70 -9.22 9.63
CA PRO A 44 9.04 -9.21 10.24
C PRO A 44 9.85 -10.50 10.00
N LYS A 45 9.18 -11.57 9.58
CA LYS A 45 9.81 -12.86 9.22
C LYS A 45 10.24 -12.94 7.75
N PHE A 46 9.81 -12.00 6.90
CA PHE A 46 10.16 -11.95 5.49
C PHE A 46 10.99 -10.69 5.21
N GLN A 47 12.30 -10.87 5.06
CA GLN A 47 13.16 -9.84 4.50
C GLN A 47 13.13 -9.96 2.99
N LEU A 48 12.49 -8.99 2.34
CA LEU A 48 12.52 -8.86 0.89
C LEU A 48 13.81 -8.12 0.49
N PRO A 49 14.56 -8.64 -0.50
CA PRO A 49 15.72 -7.93 -1.03
C PRO A 49 15.28 -6.65 -1.73
N ASP A 50 16.19 -5.68 -1.76
CA ASP A 50 15.97 -4.37 -2.38
C ASP A 50 15.50 -4.44 -3.83
N GLU A 51 15.92 -5.47 -4.58
CA GLU A 51 15.46 -5.71 -5.95
C GLU A 51 13.98 -6.08 -6.03
N GLU A 52 13.47 -6.87 -5.07
CA GLU A 52 12.07 -7.28 -5.07
C GLU A 52 11.16 -6.13 -4.67
N ILE A 53 11.60 -5.30 -3.71
CA ILE A 53 10.87 -4.07 -3.35
C ILE A 53 10.82 -3.11 -4.54
N GLN A 54 11.93 -2.98 -5.27
CA GLN A 54 11.98 -2.14 -6.46
C GLN A 54 11.08 -2.69 -7.57
N ARG A 55 10.99 -4.01 -7.74
CA ARG A 55 10.02 -4.64 -8.65
C ARG A 55 8.57 -4.36 -8.24
N MET A 56 8.27 -4.45 -6.94
CA MET A 56 6.94 -4.11 -6.42
C MET A 56 6.58 -2.66 -6.74
N ILE A 57 7.50 -1.71 -6.53
CA ILE A 57 7.29 -0.32 -6.91
C ILE A 57 7.11 -0.19 -8.42
N SER A 58 8.01 -0.77 -9.22
CA SER A 58 7.96 -0.64 -10.69
C SER A 58 6.69 -1.24 -11.31
N ASN A 59 6.04 -2.19 -10.63
CA ASN A 59 4.76 -2.76 -11.08
C ASN A 59 3.57 -1.82 -10.83
N VAL A 60 3.70 -0.90 -9.87
CA VAL A 60 2.66 0.03 -9.41
C VAL A 60 2.88 1.42 -10.00
N ASP A 61 4.14 1.84 -10.05
CA ASP A 61 4.65 3.12 -10.54
C ASP A 61 4.42 3.23 -12.05
N ARG A 62 3.34 3.93 -12.43
CA ARG A 62 2.95 4.13 -13.82
C ARG A 62 3.64 5.33 -14.42
N ASN A 63 3.87 6.34 -13.60
CA ASN A 63 4.50 7.60 -14.02
C ASN A 63 6.04 7.48 -14.10
N ASN A 64 6.62 6.39 -13.58
CA ASN A 64 8.05 6.08 -13.50
C ASN A 64 8.85 7.12 -12.70
N ASP A 65 8.28 7.70 -11.64
CA ASP A 65 8.97 8.63 -10.73
C ASP A 65 9.77 7.91 -9.63
N GLY A 66 9.65 6.57 -9.56
CA GLY A 66 10.31 5.73 -8.56
C GLY A 66 9.63 5.76 -7.20
N LYS A 67 8.43 6.32 -7.12
CA LYS A 67 7.57 6.33 -5.94
C LYS A 67 6.18 5.82 -6.32
N ILE A 68 5.31 5.71 -5.32
CA ILE A 68 3.90 5.35 -5.53
C ILE A 68 3.06 6.51 -5.00
N ASP A 69 2.33 7.20 -5.88
CA ASP A 69 1.36 8.21 -5.47
C ASP A 69 0.04 7.56 -5.03
N TYR A 70 -0.82 8.34 -4.35
CA TYR A 70 -2.10 7.84 -3.85
C TYR A 70 -2.97 7.20 -4.95
N ASN A 71 -2.98 7.76 -6.17
CA ASN A 71 -3.76 7.21 -7.27
C ASN A 71 -3.18 5.88 -7.75
N GLU A 72 -1.85 5.78 -7.87
CA GLU A 72 -1.17 4.54 -8.26
C GLU A 72 -1.39 3.43 -7.22
N PHE A 73 -1.34 3.77 -5.93
CA PHE A 73 -1.66 2.85 -4.85
C PHE A 73 -3.10 2.34 -4.93
N MET A 74 -4.06 3.24 -5.17
CA MET A 74 -5.47 2.89 -5.36
C MET A 74 -5.62 1.94 -6.54
N GLU A 75 -5.04 2.27 -7.70
CA GLU A 75 -5.19 1.46 -8.90
C GLU A 75 -4.50 0.09 -8.83
N SER A 76 -3.41 -0.05 -8.07
CA SER A 76 -2.71 -1.32 -7.92
C SER A 76 -3.24 -2.21 -6.80
N ILE A 77 -3.77 -1.65 -5.71
CA ILE A 77 -4.35 -2.45 -4.61
C ILE A 77 -5.83 -2.77 -4.90
N TYR A 78 -6.52 -1.97 -5.72
CA TYR A 78 -7.95 -2.15 -6.05
C TYR A 78 -8.31 -2.67 -7.46
N PRO A 79 -7.47 -3.42 -8.21
CA PRO A 79 -7.94 -4.02 -9.47
C PRO A 79 -9.00 -5.14 -9.26
N GLN A 80 -9.31 -5.51 -8.01
CA GLN A 80 -10.21 -6.64 -7.66
C GLN A 80 -11.60 -6.26 -7.17
N LEU A 81 -12.01 -4.98 -7.26
CA LEU A 81 -13.42 -4.64 -7.02
C LEU A 81 -14.17 -4.69 -8.36
N PRO A 82 -15.00 -5.72 -8.61
CA PRO A 82 -15.83 -5.73 -9.80
C PRO A 82 -16.72 -4.48 -9.78
N PRO A 83 -16.87 -3.77 -10.92
CA PRO A 83 -17.86 -2.71 -11.02
C PRO A 83 -19.24 -3.35 -10.81
N SER A 84 -19.94 -2.95 -9.74
CA SER A 84 -21.35 -3.27 -9.53
C SER A 84 -22.22 -2.64 -10.62
#